data_AF-A0A661S8D8-F1
#
_entry.id   AF-A0A661S8D8-F1
#
_cell.length_a   1.000
_cell.length_b   1.000
_cell.length_c   1.000
_cell.angle_alpha   90.00
_cell.angle_beta   90.00
_cell.angle_gamma   90.00
#
_symmetry.space_group_name_H-M   'P 1'
#
loop_
_entity.id
_entity.type
_entity.pdbx_description
1 polymer ?
#
loop_
_entity_poly.entity_id
_entity_poly.type
_entity_poly.pdbx_seq_one_letter_code
_entity_poly.pdbx_strand_id
1 'polypeptide(L)'
;MTNNDFYKKLKWLTFFRVLFTTLLLGSTIILQISETSSLLAKPLLGLYGLIAGIFILSFFYSLILKTGLSRFKPEKSWSFLRLFAYMQISIDTFVVTLIIFMTGSFSSVFSFLYLVVIIYASMLIFRKGSMIIAVFCSIQYGIMVNLEFYGLLNFSGMESSIAYIDSYYPWSHVLYKLTMIMVACFAVAFLSSLLAEQERKTKKELRVMEDNMKRVEKMAAVGEMAAGLAHEIRNPLASLRGSVQLLREDIPYDADHDRLMRIVLREADRLSSLVTDFLLFAKPPAGRVEIFDLGESLAETVTIFERDSTCRGRISITKKIFPGIRVEMDPAHLNQIFLNLLLNAAEAITDTGAIHIEMHPLKNKLIDIEVTDDGCGMSEKTIQTIFNPFATTKP
;
A
#
# COMPACT_ATOMS: atom_id res chain seq x y z
N MET A 1 7.62 4.41 -1.57
CA MET A 1 8.76 4.26 -0.65
C MET A 1 9.00 5.61 -0.02
N THR A 2 9.04 5.71 1.31
CA THR A 2 9.27 6.99 2.00
C THR A 2 10.76 7.32 2.02
N ASN A 3 11.13 8.59 2.20
CA ASN A 3 12.54 9.01 2.32
C ASN A 3 13.27 8.26 3.45
N ASN A 4 12.58 8.03 4.58
CA ASN A 4 13.14 7.31 5.73
C ASN A 4 13.40 5.83 5.41
N ASP A 5 12.49 5.17 4.71
CA ASP A 5 12.66 3.76 4.30
C ASP A 5 13.84 3.60 3.34
N PHE A 6 13.97 4.51 2.37
CA PHE A 6 15.08 4.50 1.42
C PHE A 6 16.44 4.77 2.09
N TYR A 7 16.47 5.72 3.02
CA TYR A 7 17.64 6.03 3.83
C TYR A 7 18.08 4.83 4.70
N LYS A 8 17.12 4.12 5.32
CA LYS A 8 17.41 2.89 6.07
C LYS A 8 18.01 1.81 5.18
N LYS A 9 17.50 1.62 3.96
CA LYS A 9 18.06 0.67 2.99
C LYS A 9 19.51 1.03 2.59
N LEU A 10 19.80 2.31 2.36
CA LEU A 10 21.18 2.78 2.09
C LEU A 10 22.13 2.51 3.26
N LYS A 11 21.68 2.73 4.51
CA LYS A 11 22.47 2.36 5.70
C LYS A 11 22.76 0.88 5.79
N TRP A 12 21.75 0.04 5.56
CA TRP A 12 21.90 -1.41 5.54
C TRP A 12 22.89 -1.87 4.47
N LEU A 13 22.85 -1.25 3.30
CA LEU A 13 23.83 -1.54 2.24
C LEU A 13 25.25 -1.21 2.69
N THR A 14 25.48 -0.02 3.27
CA THR A 14 26.82 0.32 3.80
C THR A 14 27.25 -0.63 4.92
N PHE A 15 26.32 -1.06 5.79
CA PHE A 15 26.59 -2.05 6.83
C PHE A 15 26.99 -3.41 6.25
N PHE A 16 26.21 -3.95 5.30
CA PHE A 16 26.53 -5.22 4.65
C PHE A 16 27.83 -5.17 3.86
N ARG A 17 28.14 -4.02 3.24
CA ARG A 17 29.43 -3.79 2.58
C ARG A 17 30.59 -3.91 3.57
N VAL A 18 30.50 -3.23 4.71
CA VAL A 18 31.51 -3.30 5.78
C VAL A 18 31.64 -4.74 6.28
N LEU A 19 30.52 -5.43 6.55
CA LEU A 19 30.52 -6.83 6.99
C LEU A 19 31.23 -7.75 5.98
N PHE A 20 30.88 -7.64 4.69
CA PHE A 20 31.49 -8.43 3.64
C PHE A 20 32.99 -8.13 3.49
N THR A 21 33.37 -6.85 3.60
CA THR A 21 34.77 -6.43 3.55
C THR A 21 35.57 -7.00 4.72
N THR A 22 34.98 -7.06 5.91
CA THR A 22 35.57 -7.71 7.09
C THR A 22 35.72 -9.22 6.88
N LEU A 23 34.74 -9.89 6.27
CA LEU A 23 34.85 -11.32 5.93
C LEU A 23 35.97 -11.58 4.92
N LEU A 24 36.09 -10.71 3.90
CA LEU A 24 37.15 -10.80 2.90
C LEU A 24 38.53 -10.59 3.54
N LEU A 25 38.65 -9.62 4.46
CA LEU A 25 39.86 -9.43 5.27
C LEU A 25 40.20 -10.66 6.10
N GLY A 26 39.22 -11.24 6.81
CA GLY A 26 39.42 -12.45 7.59
C GLY A 26 39.89 -13.63 6.74
N SER A 27 39.26 -13.85 5.58
CA SER A 27 39.67 -14.89 4.62
C SER A 27 41.10 -14.69 4.12
N THR A 28 41.50 -13.43 3.89
CA THR A 28 42.86 -13.10 3.41
C THR A 28 43.91 -13.39 4.48
N ILE A 29 43.62 -13.03 5.73
CA ILE A 29 44.49 -13.31 6.87
C ILE A 29 44.66 -14.83 7.06
N ILE A 30 43.58 -15.60 6.93
CA ILE A 30 43.63 -17.07 7.04
C ILE A 30 44.52 -17.67 5.95
N LEU A 31 44.36 -17.24 4.69
CA LEU A 31 45.21 -17.70 3.59
C LEU A 31 46.69 -17.36 3.83
N GLN A 32 46.98 -16.17 4.33
CA GLN A 32 48.33 -15.76 4.68
C GLN A 32 48.95 -16.66 5.75
N ILE A 33 48.20 -16.96 6.81
CA ILE A 33 48.66 -17.85 7.90
C ILE A 33 48.90 -19.26 7.35
N SER A 34 48.02 -19.75 6.47
CA SER A 34 48.11 -21.09 5.89
C SER A 34 49.29 -21.26 4.92
N GLU A 35 49.66 -20.24 4.16
CA GLU A 35 50.74 -20.30 3.17
C GLU A 35 52.12 -19.91 3.73
N THR A 36 52.22 -19.57 5.03
CA THR A 36 53.49 -19.13 5.68
C THR A 36 54.18 -17.97 4.93
N SER A 37 53.39 -17.14 4.24
CA SER A 37 53.90 -16.05 3.41
C SER A 37 54.17 -14.79 4.23
N SER A 38 55.23 -14.05 3.90
CA SER A 38 55.56 -12.80 4.59
C SER A 38 54.47 -11.74 4.33
N LEU A 39 54.24 -10.85 5.31
CA LEU A 39 53.27 -9.73 5.23
C LEU A 39 53.44 -8.84 3.98
N LEU A 40 54.61 -8.91 3.33
CA LEU A 40 55.02 -8.06 2.21
C LEU A 40 55.02 -8.80 0.86
N ALA A 41 54.43 -10.01 0.77
CA ALA A 41 54.20 -10.63 -0.53
C ALA A 41 53.35 -9.69 -1.42
N LYS A 42 53.92 -9.25 -2.56
CA LYS A 42 53.32 -8.23 -3.44
C LYS A 42 51.84 -8.48 -3.80
N PRO A 43 51.38 -9.72 -4.05
CA PRO A 43 49.96 -9.99 -4.33
C PRO A 43 49.03 -9.72 -3.14
N LEU A 44 49.45 -10.08 -1.92
CA LEU A 44 48.65 -9.90 -0.70
C LEU A 44 48.60 -8.42 -0.28
N LEU A 45 49.70 -7.67 -0.47
CA LEU A 45 49.75 -6.24 -0.17
C LEU A 45 48.71 -5.44 -0.98
N GLY A 46 48.53 -5.80 -2.27
CA GLY A 46 47.51 -5.18 -3.12
C GLY A 46 46.09 -5.41 -2.59
N LEU A 47 45.80 -6.62 -2.11
CA LEU A 47 44.48 -6.98 -1.59
C LEU A 47 44.20 -6.31 -0.23
N TYR A 48 45.20 -6.21 0.66
CA TYR A 48 45.09 -5.42 1.89
C TYR A 48 44.83 -3.93 1.62
N GLY A 49 45.54 -3.35 0.65
CA GLY A 49 45.32 -1.97 0.22
C GLY A 49 43.90 -1.73 -0.31
N LEU A 50 43.39 -2.68 -1.10
CA LEU A 50 42.02 -2.65 -1.61
C LEU A 50 40.98 -2.71 -0.48
N ILE A 51 41.16 -3.62 0.48
CA ILE A 51 40.28 -3.73 1.64
C ILE A 51 40.25 -2.43 2.45
N ALA A 52 41.43 -1.85 2.73
CA ALA A 52 41.54 -0.57 3.41
C ALA A 52 40.80 0.55 2.64
N GLY A 53 40.96 0.58 1.31
CA GLY A 53 40.23 1.48 0.42
C GLY A 53 38.71 1.33 0.52
N ILE A 54 38.20 0.09 0.60
CA ILE A 54 36.77 -0.18 0.75
C ILE A 54 36.23 0.31 2.10
N PHE A 55 36.97 0.13 3.20
CA PHE A 55 36.58 0.67 4.50
C PHE A 55 36.53 2.19 4.49
N ILE A 56 37.55 2.85 3.93
CA ILE A 56 37.61 4.30 3.78
C ILE A 56 36.42 4.80 2.95
N LEU A 57 36.13 4.14 1.82
CA LEU A 57 35.00 4.50 0.96
C LEU A 57 33.65 4.33 1.69
N SER A 58 33.50 3.27 2.49
CA SER A 58 32.30 3.02 3.30
C SER A 58 32.11 4.08 4.39
N PHE A 59 33.20 4.56 4.99
CA PHE A 59 33.20 5.69 5.92
C PHE A 59 32.74 6.99 5.22
N PHE A 60 33.29 7.30 4.04
CA PHE A 60 32.88 8.47 3.26
C PHE A 60 31.41 8.41 2.84
N TYR A 61 30.90 7.26 2.44
CA TYR A 61 29.47 7.09 2.15
C TYR A 61 28.60 7.39 3.36
N SER A 62 28.98 6.90 4.53
CA SER A 62 28.27 7.20 5.78
C SER A 62 28.28 8.69 6.11
N LEU A 63 29.41 9.37 5.89
CA LEU A 63 29.56 10.81 6.11
C LEU A 63 28.73 11.64 5.12
N ILE A 64 28.82 11.33 3.82
CA ILE A 64 28.05 12.02 2.77
C ILE A 64 26.56 11.83 2.99
N LEU A 65 26.13 10.61 3.33
CA LEU A 65 24.73 10.31 3.60
C LEU A 65 24.20 11.08 4.82
N LYS A 66 25.01 11.22 5.89
CA LYS A 66 24.65 11.98 7.09
C LYS A 66 24.58 13.49 6.81
N THR A 67 25.62 14.05 6.20
CA THR A 67 25.75 15.50 5.93
C THR A 67 24.81 15.98 4.83
N GLY A 68 24.57 15.16 3.80
CA GLY A 68 23.62 15.48 2.74
C GLY A 68 22.19 15.57 3.25
N LEU A 69 21.78 14.66 4.12
CA LEU A 69 20.43 14.67 4.69
C LEU A 69 20.17 15.87 5.60
N SER A 70 21.19 16.36 6.32
CA SER A 70 21.07 17.55 7.18
C SER A 70 21.06 18.87 6.40
N ARG A 71 21.56 18.87 5.16
CA ARG A 71 21.74 20.10 4.35
C ARG A 71 20.59 20.39 3.40
N PHE A 72 19.85 19.37 2.95
CA PHE A 72 18.77 19.55 1.97
C PHE A 72 17.39 19.61 2.61
N LYS A 73 16.54 20.55 2.13
CA LYS A 73 15.11 20.60 2.44
C LYS A 73 14.43 19.25 2.07
N PRO A 74 13.33 18.87 2.75
CA PRO A 74 12.67 17.56 2.58
C PRO A 74 12.35 17.20 1.12
N GLU A 75 11.97 18.20 0.31
CA GLU A 75 11.62 18.05 -1.11
C GLU A 75 12.82 17.69 -2.00
N LYS A 76 14.00 18.26 -1.73
CA LYS A 76 15.23 17.97 -2.51
C LYS A 76 15.98 16.72 -2.01
N SER A 77 15.68 16.27 -0.80
CA SER A 77 16.32 15.09 -0.19
C SER A 77 16.14 13.82 -1.02
N TRP A 78 14.99 13.63 -1.67
CA TRP A 78 14.71 12.42 -2.44
C TRP A 78 15.56 12.29 -3.71
N SER A 79 15.74 13.38 -4.46
CA SER A 79 16.58 13.39 -5.66
C SER A 79 18.06 13.19 -5.30
N PHE A 80 18.52 13.81 -4.21
CA PHE A 80 19.87 13.60 -3.68
C PHE A 80 20.13 12.12 -3.33
N LEU A 81 19.23 11.50 -2.54
CA LEU A 81 19.40 10.10 -2.13
C LEU A 81 19.43 9.16 -3.33
N ARG A 82 18.61 9.39 -4.36
CA ARG A 82 18.62 8.56 -5.57
C ARG A 82 19.92 8.70 -6.34
N LEU A 83 20.40 9.93 -6.56
CA LEU A 83 21.68 10.15 -7.23
C LEU A 83 22.83 9.50 -6.45
N PHE A 84 22.83 9.66 -5.13
CA PHE A 84 23.79 9.02 -4.24
C PHE A 84 23.77 7.49 -4.38
N ALA A 85 22.58 6.86 -4.42
CA ALA A 85 22.46 5.42 -4.60
C ALA A 85 23.08 4.96 -5.93
N TYR A 86 22.80 5.65 -7.05
CA TYR A 86 23.40 5.31 -8.35
C TYR A 86 24.94 5.43 -8.31
N MET A 87 25.47 6.50 -7.74
CA MET A 87 26.92 6.70 -7.60
C MET A 87 27.56 5.62 -6.74
N GLN A 88 26.96 5.31 -5.59
CA GLN A 88 27.43 4.26 -4.68
C GLN A 88 27.45 2.90 -5.36
N ILE A 89 26.34 2.47 -5.98
CA ILE A 89 26.25 1.19 -6.68
C ILE A 89 27.28 1.12 -7.81
N SER A 90 27.44 2.19 -8.59
CA SER A 90 28.39 2.20 -9.73
C SER A 90 29.84 2.06 -9.26
N ILE A 91 30.22 2.75 -8.17
CA ILE A 91 31.56 2.61 -7.60
C ILE A 91 31.74 1.19 -7.02
N ASP A 92 30.70 0.60 -6.43
CA ASP A 92 30.77 -0.76 -5.92
C ASP A 92 31.00 -1.79 -7.05
N THR A 93 30.43 -1.60 -8.26
CA THR A 93 30.74 -2.49 -9.40
C THR A 93 32.19 -2.36 -9.86
N PHE A 94 32.76 -1.15 -9.84
CA PHE A 94 34.20 -0.96 -10.10
C PHE A 94 35.08 -1.63 -9.06
N VAL A 95 34.72 -1.53 -7.77
CA VAL A 95 35.43 -2.21 -6.69
C VAL A 95 35.39 -3.72 -6.88
N VAL A 96 34.22 -4.28 -7.25
CA VAL A 96 34.08 -5.71 -7.57
C VAL A 96 34.96 -6.08 -8.77
N THR A 97 34.98 -5.27 -9.83
CA THR A 97 35.86 -5.47 -10.99
C THR A 97 37.33 -5.53 -10.54
N LEU A 98 37.74 -4.62 -9.65
CA LEU A 98 39.11 -4.55 -9.14
C LEU A 98 39.48 -5.76 -8.27
N ILE A 99 38.54 -6.24 -7.44
CA ILE A 99 38.71 -7.49 -6.67
C ILE A 99 38.93 -8.66 -7.63
N ILE A 100 38.09 -8.79 -8.65
CA ILE A 100 38.17 -9.88 -9.63
C ILE A 100 39.51 -9.81 -10.36
N PHE A 101 39.92 -8.63 -10.80
CA PHE A 101 41.22 -8.43 -11.45
C PHE A 101 42.39 -8.85 -10.56
N MET A 102 42.43 -8.38 -9.31
CA MET A 102 43.52 -8.71 -8.36
C MET A 102 43.56 -10.19 -7.95
N THR A 103 42.45 -10.91 -8.10
CA THR A 103 42.32 -12.32 -7.70
C THR A 103 42.45 -13.29 -8.88
N GLY A 104 43.07 -12.83 -9.97
CA GLY A 104 43.37 -13.67 -11.14
C GLY A 104 42.24 -13.75 -12.16
N SER A 105 41.36 -12.75 -12.19
CA SER A 105 40.40 -12.46 -13.26
C SER A 105 39.66 -13.67 -13.84
N PHE A 106 40.17 -14.33 -14.89
CA PHE A 106 39.59 -15.55 -15.47
C PHE A 106 39.50 -16.74 -14.51
N SER A 107 40.29 -16.79 -13.45
CA SER A 107 40.23 -17.84 -12.44
C SER A 107 39.57 -17.37 -11.15
N SER A 108 39.17 -16.09 -11.08
CA SER A 108 38.61 -15.51 -9.87
C SER A 108 37.25 -16.12 -9.52
N VAL A 109 37.18 -16.64 -8.29
CA VAL A 109 35.93 -17.12 -7.67
C VAL A 109 35.01 -15.94 -7.34
N PHE A 110 35.53 -14.72 -7.18
CA PHE A 110 34.77 -13.54 -6.74
C PHE A 110 33.85 -12.92 -7.81
N SER A 111 33.75 -13.52 -9.00
CA SER A 111 32.81 -13.08 -10.05
C SER A 111 31.34 -13.07 -9.61
N PHE A 112 30.95 -13.90 -8.62
CA PHE A 112 29.60 -13.88 -8.04
C PHE A 112 29.24 -12.55 -7.34
N LEU A 113 30.24 -11.72 -6.97
CA LEU A 113 29.99 -10.45 -6.28
C LEU A 113 29.22 -9.45 -7.15
N TYR A 114 29.32 -9.55 -8.48
CA TYR A 114 28.45 -8.77 -9.36
C TYR A 114 26.97 -9.07 -9.15
N LEU A 115 26.63 -10.33 -8.87
CA LEU A 115 25.25 -10.74 -8.60
C LEU A 115 24.74 -10.12 -7.30
N VAL A 116 25.59 -10.06 -6.26
CA VAL A 116 25.26 -9.39 -5.00
C VAL A 116 24.97 -7.91 -5.23
N VAL A 117 25.79 -7.24 -6.05
CA VAL A 117 25.57 -5.83 -6.42
C VAL A 117 24.24 -5.60 -7.13
N ILE A 118 23.92 -6.47 -8.08
CA ILE A 118 22.68 -6.42 -8.84
C ILE A 118 21.45 -6.66 -7.93
N ILE A 119 21.56 -7.59 -6.97
CA ILE A 119 20.48 -7.90 -6.01
C ILE A 119 20.14 -6.65 -5.20
N TYR A 120 21.10 -6.00 -4.55
CA TYR A 120 20.77 -4.82 -3.75
C TYR A 120 20.43 -3.59 -4.63
N ALA A 121 20.96 -3.49 -5.85
CA ALA A 121 20.55 -2.46 -6.80
C ALA A 121 19.04 -2.58 -7.12
N SER A 122 18.53 -3.79 -7.29
CA SER A 122 17.09 -4.01 -7.54
C SER A 122 16.20 -3.55 -6.38
N MET A 123 16.69 -3.61 -5.14
CA MET A 123 15.98 -3.12 -3.96
C MET A 123 15.95 -1.60 -3.83
N LEU A 124 16.89 -0.89 -4.46
CA LEU A 124 17.09 0.56 -4.32
C LEU A 124 16.64 1.36 -5.55
N ILE A 125 17.13 1.00 -6.73
CA ILE A 125 16.94 1.77 -7.98
C ILE A 125 15.93 1.12 -8.94
N PHE A 126 15.19 0.12 -8.45
CA PHE A 126 14.11 -0.59 -9.14
C PHE A 126 14.57 -1.33 -10.40
N ARG A 127 13.61 -1.89 -11.14
CA ARG A 127 13.84 -2.72 -12.33
C ARG A 127 14.72 -2.03 -13.38
N LYS A 128 14.40 -0.79 -13.77
CA LYS A 128 15.19 -0.06 -14.78
C LYS A 128 16.64 0.16 -14.31
N GLY A 129 16.82 0.55 -13.05
CA GLY A 129 18.14 0.76 -12.47
C GLY A 129 18.96 -0.53 -12.38
N SER A 130 18.37 -1.62 -11.88
CA SER A 130 19.05 -2.92 -11.78
C SER A 130 19.50 -3.46 -13.14
N MET A 131 18.67 -3.32 -14.18
CA MET A 131 19.03 -3.71 -15.54
C MET A 131 20.20 -2.88 -16.10
N ILE A 132 20.24 -1.57 -15.82
CA ILE A 132 21.38 -0.71 -16.19
C ILE A 132 22.66 -1.18 -15.50
N ILE A 133 22.58 -1.53 -14.22
CA ILE A 133 23.73 -2.06 -13.47
C ILE A 133 24.17 -3.41 -14.02
N ALA A 134 23.26 -4.31 -14.41
CA ALA A 134 23.62 -5.58 -15.03
C ALA A 134 24.35 -5.41 -16.38
N VAL A 135 23.90 -4.46 -17.20
CA VAL A 135 24.62 -4.06 -18.43
C VAL A 135 26.02 -3.56 -18.07
N PHE A 136 26.12 -2.68 -17.08
CA PHE A 136 27.38 -2.09 -16.65
C PHE A 136 28.38 -3.14 -16.14
N CYS A 137 27.94 -4.07 -15.28
CA CYS A 137 28.74 -5.20 -14.81
C CYS A 137 29.22 -6.10 -15.95
N SER A 138 28.33 -6.37 -16.93
CA SER A 138 28.66 -7.22 -18.08
C SER A 138 29.72 -6.57 -18.97
N ILE A 139 29.61 -5.26 -19.21
CA ILE A 139 30.60 -4.47 -19.95
C ILE A 139 31.94 -4.43 -19.19
N GLN A 140 31.93 -4.12 -17.89
CA GLN A 140 33.14 -4.06 -17.07
C GLN A 140 33.89 -5.39 -17.06
N TYR A 141 33.17 -6.49 -16.86
CA TYR A 141 33.75 -7.83 -16.91
C TYR A 141 34.28 -8.17 -18.30
N GLY A 142 33.51 -7.87 -19.34
CA GLY A 142 33.90 -8.10 -20.73
C GLY A 142 35.18 -7.36 -21.13
N ILE A 143 35.29 -6.08 -20.76
CA ILE A 143 36.49 -5.27 -21.01
C ILE A 143 37.69 -5.85 -20.26
N MET A 144 37.55 -6.16 -18.97
CA MET A 144 38.65 -6.72 -18.16
C MET A 144 39.17 -8.03 -18.76
N VAL A 145 38.27 -8.95 -19.08
CA VAL A 145 38.57 -10.24 -19.71
C VAL A 145 39.24 -10.06 -21.08
N ASN A 146 38.75 -9.15 -21.90
CA ASN A 146 39.29 -8.91 -23.23
C ASN A 146 40.71 -8.32 -23.17
N LEU A 147 40.93 -7.36 -22.28
CA LEU A 147 42.24 -6.75 -22.06
C LEU A 147 43.28 -7.76 -21.55
N GLU A 148 42.87 -8.69 -20.70
CA GLU A 148 43.75 -9.78 -20.23
C GLU A 148 44.02 -10.81 -21.34
N PHE A 149 43.00 -11.17 -22.14
CA PHE A 149 43.16 -12.09 -23.28
C PHE A 149 44.17 -11.57 -24.31
N TYR A 150 44.21 -10.26 -24.56
CA TYR A 150 45.20 -9.62 -25.44
C TYR A 150 46.53 -9.30 -24.74
N GLY A 151 46.72 -9.68 -23.47
CA GLY A 151 47.95 -9.46 -22.71
C GLY A 151 48.21 -8.00 -22.33
N LEU A 152 47.22 -7.10 -22.49
CA LEU A 152 47.32 -5.68 -22.12
C LEU A 152 47.19 -5.46 -20.61
N LEU A 153 46.52 -6.38 -19.91
CA LEU A 153 46.43 -6.42 -18.46
C LEU A 153 47.18 -7.64 -17.94
N ASN A 154 48.26 -7.42 -17.21
CA ASN A 154 49.02 -8.46 -16.52
C ASN A 154 49.01 -8.21 -15.02
N PHE A 155 48.50 -9.16 -14.24
CA PHE A 155 48.64 -9.10 -12.79
C PHE A 155 50.08 -9.51 -12.42
N SER A 156 50.78 -8.63 -11.70
CA SER A 156 52.22 -8.73 -11.41
C SER A 156 52.62 -9.79 -10.37
N GLY A 157 51.83 -10.86 -10.21
CA GLY A 157 51.99 -11.89 -9.17
C GLY A 157 52.12 -13.33 -9.69
N MET A 158 51.87 -13.58 -10.97
CA MET A 158 52.13 -14.86 -11.65
C MET A 158 52.97 -14.55 -12.89
N GLU A 159 54.13 -15.19 -13.04
CA GLU A 159 55.05 -14.96 -14.17
C GLU A 159 54.39 -15.26 -15.54
N SER A 160 54.37 -14.25 -16.42
CA SER A 160 54.32 -14.30 -17.90
C SER A 160 53.21 -15.15 -18.57
N SER A 161 52.00 -14.67 -18.88
CA SER A 161 51.49 -13.52 -19.68
C SER A 161 51.17 -13.77 -21.16
N ILE A 162 51.77 -14.72 -21.89
CA ILE A 162 51.38 -14.96 -23.31
C ILE A 162 51.37 -16.46 -23.66
N ALA A 163 52.40 -17.22 -23.28
CA ALA A 163 52.47 -18.66 -23.55
C ALA A 163 51.49 -19.51 -22.71
N TYR A 164 51.09 -19.01 -21.52
CA TYR A 164 50.13 -19.69 -20.64
C TYR A 164 48.66 -19.53 -21.07
N ILE A 165 48.30 -18.41 -21.71
CA ILE A 165 46.90 -18.14 -22.11
C ILE A 165 46.56 -18.90 -23.40
N ASP A 166 47.47 -18.91 -24.39
CA ASP A 166 47.29 -19.62 -25.67
C ASP A 166 47.26 -21.16 -25.52
N SER A 167 47.92 -21.69 -24.47
CA SER A 167 48.00 -23.13 -24.19
C SER A 167 46.86 -23.65 -23.30
N TYR A 168 46.26 -22.81 -22.45
CA TYR A 168 45.33 -23.27 -21.40
C TYR A 168 43.87 -22.88 -21.63
N TYR A 169 43.57 -21.81 -22.38
CA TYR A 169 42.20 -21.35 -22.60
C TYR A 169 41.90 -21.00 -24.06
N PRO A 170 41.31 -21.92 -24.84
CA PRO A 170 40.81 -21.58 -26.17
C PRO A 170 39.78 -20.45 -26.08
N TRP A 171 39.67 -19.63 -27.12
CA TRP A 171 38.66 -18.55 -27.22
C TRP A 171 37.24 -18.99 -26.85
N SER A 172 36.90 -20.25 -27.11
CA SER A 172 35.62 -20.86 -26.72
C SER A 172 35.37 -20.82 -25.20
N HIS A 173 36.40 -21.03 -24.38
CA HIS A 173 36.29 -20.98 -22.92
C HIS A 173 36.07 -19.54 -22.42
N VAL A 174 36.76 -18.57 -23.01
CA VAL A 174 36.56 -17.14 -22.73
C VAL A 174 35.13 -16.73 -23.05
N LEU A 175 34.65 -17.09 -24.25
CA LEU A 175 33.30 -16.81 -24.69
C LEU A 175 32.25 -17.48 -23.80
N TYR A 176 32.48 -18.74 -23.41
CA TYR A 176 31.61 -19.46 -22.48
C TYR A 176 31.49 -18.73 -21.15
N LYS A 177 32.62 -18.33 -20.54
CA LYS A 177 32.61 -17.65 -19.25
C LYS A 177 31.94 -16.27 -19.32
N LEU A 178 32.20 -15.51 -20.38
CA LEU A 178 31.52 -14.23 -20.66
C LEU A 178 30.01 -14.40 -20.81
N THR A 179 29.59 -15.42 -21.56
CA THR A 179 28.17 -15.70 -21.76
C THR A 179 27.50 -16.10 -20.46
N MET A 180 28.14 -16.97 -19.67
CA MET A 180 27.62 -17.43 -18.38
C MET A 180 27.43 -16.28 -17.39
N ILE A 181 28.42 -15.40 -17.24
CA ILE A 181 28.29 -14.27 -16.30
C ILE A 181 27.28 -13.24 -16.80
N MET A 182 27.19 -12.99 -18.11
CA MET A 182 26.21 -12.07 -18.68
C MET A 182 24.80 -12.61 -18.43
N VAL A 183 24.55 -13.89 -18.74
CA VAL A 183 23.28 -14.57 -18.46
C VAL A 183 22.96 -14.50 -16.97
N ALA A 184 23.93 -14.79 -16.08
CA ALA A 184 23.72 -14.72 -14.64
C ALA A 184 23.36 -13.29 -14.17
N CYS A 185 24.07 -12.26 -14.64
CA CYS A 185 23.79 -10.86 -14.32
C CYS A 185 22.36 -10.46 -14.74
N PHE A 186 21.95 -10.78 -15.96
CA PHE A 186 20.61 -10.44 -16.44
C PHE A 186 19.52 -11.28 -15.78
N ALA A 187 19.74 -12.58 -15.57
CA ALA A 187 18.80 -13.46 -14.88
C ALA A 187 18.56 -12.98 -13.44
N VAL A 188 19.64 -12.67 -12.70
CA VAL A 188 19.55 -12.15 -11.34
C VAL A 188 18.88 -10.78 -11.34
N ALA A 189 19.24 -9.86 -12.24
CA ALA A 189 18.61 -8.54 -12.33
C ALA A 189 17.10 -8.64 -12.57
N PHE A 190 16.69 -9.55 -13.46
CA PHE A 190 15.28 -9.78 -13.76
C PHE A 190 14.55 -10.39 -12.56
N LEU A 191 15.06 -11.51 -12.02
CA LEU A 191 14.42 -12.24 -10.93
C LEU A 191 14.35 -11.40 -9.65
N SER A 192 15.46 -10.76 -9.25
CA SER A 192 15.50 -9.93 -8.05
C SER A 192 14.61 -8.70 -8.18
N SER A 193 14.49 -8.12 -9.39
CA SER A 193 13.56 -7.02 -9.65
C SER A 193 12.09 -7.46 -9.56
N LEU A 194 11.75 -8.65 -10.07
CA LEU A 194 10.39 -9.19 -9.94
C LEU A 194 10.03 -9.43 -8.48
N LEU A 195 10.93 -10.05 -7.71
CA LEU A 195 10.74 -10.30 -6.28
C LEU A 195 10.56 -9.00 -5.50
N ALA A 196 11.40 -7.99 -5.77
CA ALA A 196 11.31 -6.69 -5.12
C ALA A 196 9.99 -5.96 -5.46
N GLU A 197 9.47 -6.12 -6.68
CA GLU A 197 8.21 -5.54 -7.10
C GLU A 197 7.01 -6.24 -6.46
N GLN A 198 7.03 -7.57 -6.39
CA GLN A 198 6.02 -8.38 -5.69
C GLN A 198 5.98 -8.05 -4.20
N GLU A 199 7.12 -8.05 -3.51
CA GLU A 199 7.21 -7.71 -2.09
C GLU A 199 6.56 -6.34 -1.81
N ARG A 200 6.86 -5.36 -2.66
CA ARG A 200 6.29 -4.01 -2.53
C ARG A 200 4.77 -4.00 -2.75
N LYS A 201 4.27 -4.74 -3.75
CA LYS A 201 2.83 -4.83 -4.03
C LYS A 201 2.10 -5.46 -2.84
N THR A 202 2.57 -6.62 -2.38
CA THR A 202 2.01 -7.32 -1.22
C THR A 202 2.03 -6.44 0.02
N LYS A 203 3.14 -5.74 0.31
CA LYS A 203 3.23 -4.84 1.47
C LYS A 203 2.28 -3.64 1.38
N LYS A 204 1.98 -3.16 0.17
CA LYS A 204 0.99 -2.10 -0.04
C LYS A 204 -0.42 -2.61 0.22
N GLU A 205 -0.76 -3.77 -0.32
CA GLU A 205 -2.06 -4.42 -0.14
C GLU A 205 -2.30 -4.77 1.33
N LEU A 206 -1.29 -5.33 2.01
CA LEU A 206 -1.37 -5.66 3.43
C LEU A 206 -1.67 -4.44 4.29
N ARG A 207 -1.02 -3.29 4.03
CA ARG A 207 -1.28 -2.04 4.77
C ARG A 207 -2.71 -1.56 4.61
N VAL A 208 -3.23 -1.61 3.38
CA VAL A 208 -4.63 -1.23 3.11
C VAL A 208 -5.58 -2.16 3.85
N MET A 209 -5.29 -3.46 3.88
CA MET A 209 -6.09 -4.44 4.61
C MET A 209 -6.03 -4.23 6.13
N GLU A 210 -4.84 -3.98 6.69
CA GLU A 210 -4.67 -3.65 8.11
C GLU A 210 -5.46 -2.40 8.53
N ASP A 211 -5.42 -1.35 7.72
CA ASP A 211 -6.15 -0.11 7.99
C ASP A 211 -7.67 -0.33 7.94
N ASN A 212 -8.14 -1.13 6.98
CA ASN A 212 -9.55 -1.53 6.90
C ASN A 212 -9.97 -2.40 8.09
N MET A 213 -9.16 -3.38 8.50
CA MET A 213 -9.45 -4.21 9.67
C MET A 213 -9.53 -3.37 10.95
N LYS A 214 -8.60 -2.44 11.17
CA LYS A 214 -8.66 -1.51 12.32
C LYS A 214 -9.93 -0.67 12.33
N ARG A 215 -10.44 -0.28 11.15
CA ARG A 215 -11.71 0.45 11.04
C ARG A 215 -12.89 -0.43 11.43
N VAL A 216 -12.91 -1.67 10.96
CA VAL A 216 -13.95 -2.67 11.31
C VAL A 216 -13.93 -2.99 12.80
N GLU A 217 -12.76 -3.23 13.40
CA GLU A 217 -12.61 -3.50 14.84
C GLU A 217 -13.11 -2.34 15.68
N LYS A 218 -12.75 -1.10 15.32
CA LYS A 218 -13.26 0.10 16.01
C LYS A 218 -14.77 0.21 15.91
N MET A 219 -15.36 -0.07 14.74
CA MET A 219 -16.81 -0.04 14.55
C MET A 219 -17.50 -1.13 15.36
N ALA A 220 -16.95 -2.35 15.39
CA ALA A 220 -17.49 -3.45 16.20
C ALA A 220 -17.48 -3.12 17.70
N ALA A 221 -16.37 -2.56 18.20
CA ALA A 221 -16.25 -2.13 19.60
C ALA A 221 -17.25 -1.01 19.94
N VAL A 222 -17.42 -0.04 19.04
CA VAL A 222 -18.46 0.99 19.19
C VAL A 222 -19.86 0.37 19.20
N GLY A 223 -20.14 -0.62 18.37
CA GLY A 223 -21.43 -1.30 18.34
C GLY A 223 -21.75 -2.13 19.57
N GLU A 224 -20.75 -2.79 20.15
CA GLU A 224 -20.93 -3.52 21.41
C GLU A 224 -21.25 -2.57 22.58
N MET A 225 -20.52 -1.46 22.69
CA MET A 225 -20.80 -0.42 23.69
C MET A 225 -22.16 0.26 23.45
N ALA A 226 -22.49 0.54 22.18
CA ALA A 226 -23.76 1.13 21.78
C ALA A 226 -24.95 0.25 22.20
N ALA A 227 -24.86 -1.07 21.99
CA ALA A 227 -25.91 -2.03 22.36
C ALA A 227 -26.25 -1.99 23.85
N GLY A 228 -25.24 -1.92 24.72
CA GLY A 228 -25.44 -1.75 26.16
C GLY A 228 -26.09 -0.40 26.49
N LEU A 229 -25.50 0.70 25.99
CA LEU A 229 -25.98 2.05 26.26
C LEU A 229 -27.40 2.31 25.75
N ALA A 230 -27.79 1.72 24.62
CA ALA A 230 -29.10 1.95 24.05
C ALA A 230 -30.24 1.42 24.91
N HIS A 231 -30.06 0.25 25.54
CA HIS A 231 -31.00 -0.25 26.53
C HIS A 231 -31.06 0.68 27.75
N GLU A 232 -29.91 1.18 28.19
CA GLU A 232 -29.82 2.12 29.33
C GLU A 232 -30.39 3.50 29.02
N ILE A 233 -30.43 3.96 27.76
CA ILE A 233 -31.03 5.24 27.34
C ILE A 233 -32.53 5.09 27.06
N ARG A 234 -32.99 3.98 26.48
CA ARG A 234 -34.43 3.74 26.26
C ARG A 234 -35.23 3.74 27.56
N ASN A 235 -34.65 3.19 28.63
CA ASN A 235 -35.30 3.11 29.93
C ASN A 235 -35.68 4.48 30.54
N PRO A 236 -34.76 5.45 30.70
CA PRO A 236 -35.11 6.78 31.21
C PRO A 236 -36.02 7.54 30.25
N LEU A 237 -35.89 7.39 28.93
CA LEU A 237 -36.82 8.01 27.97
C LEU A 237 -38.24 7.48 28.10
N ALA A 238 -38.41 6.17 28.27
CA ALA A 238 -39.70 5.54 28.51
C ALA A 238 -40.32 6.01 29.84
N SER A 239 -39.51 6.11 30.90
CA SER A 239 -39.94 6.64 32.19
C SER A 239 -40.38 8.10 32.09
N LEU A 240 -39.58 8.96 31.43
CA LEU A 240 -39.85 10.38 31.24
C LEU A 240 -41.16 10.59 30.46
N ARG A 241 -41.34 9.82 29.38
CA ARG A 241 -42.60 9.80 28.61
C ARG A 241 -43.79 9.38 29.48
N GLY A 242 -43.65 8.31 30.27
CA GLY A 242 -44.69 7.86 31.19
C GLY A 242 -45.06 8.93 32.22
N SER A 243 -44.08 9.58 32.84
CA SER A 243 -44.31 10.65 33.80
C SER A 243 -45.01 11.87 33.19
N VAL A 244 -44.58 12.30 31.99
CA VAL A 244 -45.21 13.44 31.28
C VAL A 244 -46.65 13.10 30.86
N GLN A 245 -46.90 11.86 30.48
CA GLN A 245 -48.22 11.40 30.06
C GLN A 245 -49.19 11.32 31.25
N LEU A 246 -48.74 10.83 32.41
CA LEU A 246 -49.49 10.90 33.67
C LEU A 246 -49.76 12.34 34.10
N LEU A 247 -48.76 13.23 34.04
CA LEU A 247 -48.95 14.65 34.33
C LEU A 247 -50.02 15.30 33.43
N ARG A 248 -50.05 14.92 32.15
CA ARG A 248 -51.07 15.39 31.19
C ARG A 248 -52.49 14.94 31.56
N GLU A 249 -52.64 13.80 32.21
CA GLU A 249 -53.93 13.24 32.62
C GLU A 249 -54.41 13.84 33.96
N ASP A 250 -53.48 14.15 34.88
CA ASP A 250 -53.79 14.61 36.25
C ASP A 250 -53.94 16.14 36.40
N ILE A 251 -53.35 16.95 35.50
CA ILE A 251 -53.37 18.42 35.61
C ILE A 251 -54.53 19.01 34.76
N PRO A 252 -55.28 20.02 35.27
CA PRO A 252 -56.26 20.74 34.46
C PRO A 252 -55.66 21.30 33.17
N TYR A 253 -56.41 21.21 32.07
CA TYR A 253 -55.92 21.64 30.76
C TYR A 253 -55.52 23.12 30.76
N ASP A 254 -54.23 23.35 30.51
CA ASP A 254 -53.65 24.66 30.22
C ASP A 254 -52.83 24.58 28.92
N ALA A 255 -53.03 25.57 28.04
CA ALA A 255 -52.50 25.54 26.68
C ALA A 255 -50.96 25.62 26.64
N ASP A 256 -50.35 26.35 27.57
CA ASP A 256 -48.90 26.52 27.64
C ASP A 256 -48.23 25.26 28.23
N HIS A 257 -48.81 24.68 29.28
CA HIS A 257 -48.35 23.41 29.84
C HIS A 257 -48.49 22.25 28.84
N ASP A 258 -49.62 22.12 28.15
CA ASP A 258 -49.83 21.08 27.12
C ASP A 258 -48.87 21.24 25.93
N ARG A 259 -48.54 22.48 25.55
CA ARG A 259 -47.51 22.75 24.53
C ARG A 259 -46.13 22.29 24.98
N LEU A 260 -45.70 22.62 26.21
CA LEU A 260 -44.42 22.20 26.77
C LEU A 260 -44.32 20.67 26.88
N MET A 261 -45.36 20.01 27.38
CA MET A 261 -45.41 18.55 27.51
C MET A 261 -45.31 17.86 26.14
N ARG A 262 -45.96 18.40 25.10
CA ARG A 262 -45.82 17.92 23.71
C ARG A 262 -44.40 18.08 23.16
N ILE A 263 -43.69 19.16 23.51
CA ILE A 263 -42.29 19.36 23.10
C ILE A 263 -41.40 18.29 23.75
N VAL A 264 -41.56 18.05 25.07
CA VAL A 264 -40.78 17.04 25.80
C VAL A 264 -41.02 15.63 25.23
N LEU A 265 -42.28 15.27 24.98
CA LEU A 265 -42.63 13.98 24.38
C LEU A 265 -42.00 13.81 23.00
N ARG A 266 -42.05 14.86 22.16
CA ARG A 266 -41.44 14.85 20.83
C ARG A 266 -39.92 14.64 20.90
N GLU A 267 -39.22 15.30 21.82
CA GLU A 267 -37.79 15.11 21.95
C GLU A 267 -37.41 13.74 22.54
N ALA A 268 -38.25 13.18 23.41
CA ALA A 268 -38.05 11.82 23.89
C ALA A 268 -38.16 10.78 22.74
N ASP A 269 -39.16 10.95 21.87
CA ASP A 269 -39.34 10.09 20.69
C ASP A 269 -38.19 10.28 19.68
N ARG A 270 -37.72 11.52 19.48
CA ARG A 270 -36.55 11.82 18.63
C ARG A 270 -35.28 11.15 19.17
N LEU A 271 -35.00 11.26 20.47
CA LEU A 271 -33.83 10.62 21.08
C LEU A 271 -33.91 9.09 20.98
N SER A 272 -35.10 8.51 21.20
CA SER A 272 -35.31 7.06 21.04
C SER A 272 -35.04 6.60 19.61
N SER A 273 -35.45 7.40 18.61
CA SER A 273 -35.19 7.13 17.20
C SER A 273 -33.69 7.20 16.90
N LEU A 274 -33.00 8.25 17.35
CA LEU A 274 -31.54 8.40 17.17
C LEU A 274 -30.74 7.24 17.78
N VAL A 275 -31.13 6.78 18.97
CA VAL A 275 -30.51 5.61 19.62
C VAL A 275 -30.75 4.34 18.79
N THR A 276 -31.95 4.19 18.23
CA THR A 276 -32.30 3.04 17.37
C THR A 276 -31.50 3.05 16.07
N ASP A 277 -31.39 4.20 15.42
CA ASP A 277 -30.61 4.36 14.19
C ASP A 277 -29.12 4.09 14.43
N PHE A 278 -28.58 4.56 15.56
CA PHE A 278 -27.21 4.30 15.95
C PHE A 278 -26.94 2.81 16.20
N LEU A 279 -27.88 2.08 16.82
CA LEU A 279 -27.77 0.64 17.00
C LEU A 279 -27.83 -0.14 15.68
N LEU A 280 -28.78 0.20 14.81
CA LEU A 280 -28.90 -0.42 13.49
C LEU A 280 -27.61 -0.27 12.68
N PHE A 281 -26.96 0.89 12.78
CA PHE A 281 -25.67 1.13 12.18
C PHE A 281 -24.54 0.30 12.82
N ALA A 282 -24.46 0.28 14.14
CA ALA A 282 -23.31 -0.27 14.85
C ALA A 282 -23.35 -1.79 15.02
N LYS A 283 -24.56 -2.37 15.10
CA LYS A 283 -24.80 -3.81 15.12
C LYS A 283 -26.13 -4.12 14.42
N PRO A 284 -26.15 -4.17 13.08
CA PRO A 284 -27.36 -4.54 12.36
C PRO A 284 -27.81 -5.94 12.80
N PRO A 285 -29.13 -6.16 12.97
CA PRO A 285 -29.65 -7.47 13.34
C PRO A 285 -29.27 -8.52 12.28
N ALA A 286 -29.12 -9.77 12.71
CA ALA A 286 -28.94 -10.87 11.77
C ALA A 286 -30.20 -10.95 10.89
N GLY A 287 -30.08 -10.52 9.65
CA GLY A 287 -31.20 -10.51 8.70
C GLY A 287 -31.66 -11.92 8.34
N ARG A 288 -32.88 -12.04 7.83
CA ARG A 288 -33.43 -13.29 7.28
C ARG A 288 -33.25 -13.28 5.77
N VAL A 289 -32.32 -14.10 5.30
CA VAL A 289 -32.07 -14.24 3.87
C VAL A 289 -33.21 -15.03 3.22
N GLU A 290 -33.90 -14.40 2.28
CA GLU A 290 -35.03 -14.97 1.55
C GLU A 290 -34.87 -14.69 0.04
N ILE A 291 -35.46 -15.55 -0.81
CA ILE A 291 -35.46 -15.35 -2.27
C ILE A 291 -36.78 -14.72 -2.70
N PHE A 292 -36.75 -13.44 -3.04
CA PHE A 292 -37.94 -12.65 -3.40
C PHE A 292 -37.77 -11.92 -4.74
N ASP A 293 -38.87 -11.43 -5.30
CA ASP A 293 -38.84 -10.56 -6.49
C ASP A 293 -38.48 -9.12 -6.07
N LEU A 294 -37.37 -8.65 -6.60
CA LEU A 294 -36.81 -7.35 -6.27
C LEU A 294 -37.69 -6.20 -6.78
N GLY A 295 -38.33 -6.38 -7.94
CA GLY A 295 -39.19 -5.39 -8.55
C GLY A 295 -40.47 -5.17 -7.73
N GLU A 296 -41.07 -6.26 -7.25
CA GLU A 296 -42.23 -6.20 -6.35
C GLU A 296 -41.90 -5.48 -5.04
N SER A 297 -40.78 -5.85 -4.38
CA SER A 297 -40.36 -5.23 -3.12
C SER A 297 -40.09 -3.73 -3.26
N LEU A 298 -39.45 -3.32 -4.37
CA LEU A 298 -39.22 -1.91 -4.66
C LEU A 298 -40.54 -1.16 -4.93
N ALA A 299 -41.46 -1.77 -5.69
CA ALA A 299 -42.76 -1.18 -5.98
C ALA A 299 -43.60 -0.96 -4.71
N GLU A 300 -43.61 -1.93 -3.79
CA GLU A 300 -44.26 -1.80 -2.48
C GLU A 300 -43.65 -0.66 -1.67
N THR A 301 -42.32 -0.60 -1.59
CA THR A 301 -41.61 0.46 -0.85
C THR A 301 -41.95 1.84 -1.40
N VAL A 302 -41.95 2.02 -2.72
CA VAL A 302 -42.32 3.31 -3.30
C VAL A 302 -43.80 3.64 -3.06
N THR A 303 -44.69 2.66 -3.09
CA THR A 303 -46.12 2.87 -2.79
C THR A 303 -46.33 3.37 -1.35
N ILE A 304 -45.55 2.86 -0.41
CA ILE A 304 -45.55 3.34 0.98
C ILE A 304 -45.00 4.77 1.02
N PHE A 305 -43.89 5.04 0.32
CA PHE A 305 -43.26 6.35 0.28
C PHE A 305 -44.13 7.45 -0.36
N GLU A 306 -44.89 7.14 -1.42
CA GLU A 306 -45.82 8.08 -2.06
C GLU A 306 -46.92 8.57 -1.10
N ARG A 307 -47.22 7.81 -0.04
CA ARG A 307 -48.18 8.19 1.00
C ARG A 307 -47.56 9.02 2.13
N ASP A 308 -46.23 9.07 2.22
CA ASP A 308 -45.51 9.84 3.22
C ASP A 308 -45.70 11.35 3.01
N SER A 309 -45.82 12.11 4.10
CA SER A 309 -46.01 13.56 4.07
C SER A 309 -44.90 14.30 3.33
N THR A 310 -43.69 13.73 3.30
CA THR A 310 -42.52 14.28 2.62
C THR A 310 -42.68 14.23 1.10
N CYS A 311 -43.39 13.23 0.56
CA CYS A 311 -43.62 13.08 -0.88
C CYS A 311 -44.95 13.70 -1.35
N ARG A 312 -45.98 13.63 -0.50
CA ARG A 312 -47.38 13.87 -0.88
C ARG A 312 -47.63 15.24 -1.52
N GLY A 313 -48.05 15.22 -2.78
CA GLY A 313 -48.44 16.41 -3.54
C GLY A 313 -47.28 17.28 -4.04
N ARG A 314 -46.04 16.83 -3.84
CA ARG A 314 -44.83 17.62 -4.09
C ARG A 314 -43.86 16.95 -5.07
N ILE A 315 -43.73 15.63 -5.00
CA ILE A 315 -42.75 14.88 -5.78
C ILE A 315 -43.45 13.94 -6.76
N SER A 316 -43.00 13.94 -8.02
CA SER A 316 -43.41 12.97 -9.03
C SER A 316 -42.39 11.83 -9.10
N ILE A 317 -42.86 10.57 -9.09
CA ILE A 317 -41.95 9.41 -9.13
C ILE A 317 -42.19 8.62 -10.42
N THR A 318 -41.13 8.42 -11.20
CA THR A 318 -41.16 7.60 -12.42
C THR A 318 -40.31 6.35 -12.23
N LYS A 319 -40.82 5.20 -12.66
CA LYS A 319 -40.20 3.88 -12.44
C LYS A 319 -39.98 3.18 -13.78
N LYS A 320 -38.77 2.65 -14.00
CA LYS A 320 -38.44 1.77 -15.12
C LYS A 320 -37.73 0.54 -14.58
N ILE A 321 -38.53 -0.46 -14.22
CA ILE A 321 -38.06 -1.65 -13.51
C ILE A 321 -38.12 -2.84 -14.46
N PHE A 322 -36.99 -3.53 -14.65
CA PHE A 322 -36.97 -4.78 -15.38
C PHE A 322 -37.63 -5.90 -14.54
N PRO A 323 -38.66 -6.59 -15.07
CA PRO A 323 -39.44 -7.56 -14.29
C PRO A 323 -38.71 -8.89 -14.08
N GLY A 324 -39.08 -9.63 -13.02
CA GLY A 324 -38.67 -11.02 -12.80
C GLY A 324 -37.25 -11.19 -12.24
N ILE A 325 -36.67 -10.14 -11.67
CA ILE A 325 -35.34 -10.19 -11.03
C ILE A 325 -35.51 -10.72 -9.61
N ARG A 326 -34.98 -11.92 -9.35
CA ARG A 326 -35.00 -12.53 -8.02
C ARG A 326 -33.63 -12.43 -7.34
N VAL A 327 -33.63 -12.02 -6.08
CA VAL A 327 -32.42 -11.85 -5.26
C VAL A 327 -32.53 -12.63 -3.96
N GLU A 328 -31.38 -13.03 -3.42
CA GLU A 328 -31.26 -13.73 -2.13
C GLU A 328 -30.71 -12.73 -1.09
N MET A 329 -31.59 -12.14 -0.29
CA MET A 329 -31.24 -11.11 0.70
C MET A 329 -32.34 -10.97 1.76
N ASP A 330 -32.12 -10.13 2.78
CA ASP A 330 -33.17 -9.71 3.70
C ASP A 330 -34.05 -8.61 3.06
N PRO A 331 -35.36 -8.87 2.81
CA PRO A 331 -36.25 -7.89 2.19
C PRO A 331 -36.40 -6.61 3.04
N ALA A 332 -36.42 -6.72 4.37
CA ALA A 332 -36.58 -5.57 5.26
C ALA A 332 -35.35 -4.65 5.23
N HIS A 333 -34.14 -5.23 5.22
CA HIS A 333 -32.92 -4.44 5.03
C HIS A 333 -32.89 -3.73 3.68
N LEU A 334 -33.34 -4.39 2.62
CA LEU A 334 -33.35 -3.79 1.29
C LEU A 334 -34.40 -2.67 1.16
N ASN A 335 -35.60 -2.89 1.73
CA ASN A 335 -36.63 -1.86 1.82
C ASN A 335 -36.13 -0.64 2.61
N GLN A 336 -35.35 -0.84 3.68
CA GLN A 336 -34.72 0.25 4.42
C GLN A 336 -33.72 1.04 3.56
N ILE A 337 -32.91 0.36 2.74
CA ILE A 337 -31.99 1.02 1.80
C ILE A 337 -32.78 1.90 0.83
N PHE A 338 -33.83 1.35 0.19
CA PHE A 338 -34.66 2.11 -0.74
C PHE A 338 -35.34 3.29 -0.07
N LEU A 339 -35.93 3.10 1.11
CA LEU A 339 -36.58 4.17 1.86
C LEU A 339 -35.59 5.30 2.20
N ASN A 340 -34.39 4.97 2.66
CA ASN A 340 -33.35 5.97 2.97
C ASN A 340 -32.91 6.76 1.73
N LEU A 341 -32.77 6.10 0.58
CA LEU A 341 -32.44 6.78 -0.69
C LEU A 341 -33.57 7.71 -1.14
N LEU A 342 -34.82 7.25 -1.08
CA LEU A 342 -36.00 8.03 -1.45
C LEU A 342 -36.20 9.25 -0.54
N LEU A 343 -36.01 9.08 0.77
CA LEU A 343 -36.06 10.19 1.73
C LEU A 343 -34.97 11.22 1.44
N ASN A 344 -33.72 10.79 1.23
CA ASN A 344 -32.62 11.70 0.90
C ASN A 344 -32.86 12.46 -0.41
N ALA A 345 -33.38 11.78 -1.44
CA ALA A 345 -33.78 12.40 -2.70
C ALA A 345 -34.89 13.45 -2.50
N ALA A 346 -35.94 13.10 -1.75
CA ALA A 346 -37.07 13.99 -1.52
C ALA A 346 -36.75 15.21 -0.65
N GLU A 347 -35.79 15.09 0.26
CA GLU A 347 -35.30 16.18 1.09
C GLU A 347 -34.34 17.10 0.34
N ALA A 348 -33.65 16.59 -0.69
CA ALA A 348 -32.80 17.40 -1.57
C ALA A 348 -33.62 18.31 -2.50
N ILE A 349 -34.89 17.95 -2.77
CA ILE A 349 -35.87 18.72 -3.53
C ILE A 349 -36.54 19.74 -2.59
N THR A 350 -36.42 21.03 -2.87
CA THR A 350 -36.93 22.11 -1.99
C THR A 350 -38.43 22.34 -2.13
N ASP A 351 -38.92 22.48 -3.36
CA ASP A 351 -40.34 22.68 -3.66
C ASP A 351 -40.87 21.44 -4.37
N THR A 352 -41.23 21.53 -5.64
CA THR A 352 -41.67 20.39 -6.46
C THR A 352 -40.54 19.82 -7.29
N GLY A 353 -40.53 18.50 -7.50
CA GLY A 353 -39.49 17.84 -8.30
C GLY A 353 -39.86 16.43 -8.74
N ALA A 354 -38.86 15.71 -9.25
CA ALA A 354 -38.99 14.36 -9.78
C ALA A 354 -37.92 13.43 -9.24
N ILE A 355 -38.34 12.20 -8.91
CA ILE A 355 -37.45 11.09 -8.62
C ILE A 355 -37.62 10.04 -9.72
N HIS A 356 -36.51 9.65 -10.34
CA HIS A 356 -36.45 8.62 -11.37
C HIS A 356 -35.76 7.39 -10.80
N ILE A 357 -36.43 6.25 -10.89
CA ILE A 357 -35.90 4.96 -10.42
C ILE A 357 -35.77 4.02 -11.61
N GLU A 358 -34.55 3.58 -11.89
CA GLU A 358 -34.25 2.61 -12.94
C GLU A 358 -33.61 1.36 -12.36
N MET A 359 -34.00 0.18 -12.88
CA MET A 359 -33.42 -1.10 -12.48
C MET A 359 -33.15 -1.96 -13.70
N HIS A 360 -31.88 -2.31 -13.91
CA HIS A 360 -31.43 -3.07 -15.07
C HIS A 360 -30.48 -4.21 -14.67
N PRO A 361 -30.60 -5.40 -15.29
CA PRO A 361 -29.64 -6.47 -15.09
C PRO A 361 -28.31 -6.14 -15.79
N LEU A 362 -27.20 -6.45 -15.12
CA LEU A 362 -25.84 -6.34 -15.66
C LEU A 362 -25.25 -7.72 -15.97
N LYS A 363 -24.10 -7.74 -16.64
CA LYS A 363 -23.30 -8.96 -16.82
C LYS A 363 -22.84 -9.51 -15.46
N ASN A 364 -22.54 -10.80 -15.40
CA ASN A 364 -22.02 -11.49 -14.20
C ASN A 364 -22.98 -11.59 -13.00
N LYS A 365 -24.29 -11.71 -13.24
CA LYS A 365 -25.32 -11.83 -12.18
C LYS A 365 -25.35 -10.62 -11.23
N LEU A 366 -25.02 -9.44 -11.75
CA LEU A 366 -25.14 -8.17 -11.03
C LEU A 366 -26.41 -7.45 -11.47
N ILE A 367 -26.94 -6.61 -10.59
CA ILE A 367 -28.13 -5.78 -10.84
C ILE A 367 -27.72 -4.35 -10.55
N ASP A 368 -28.10 -3.45 -11.44
CA ASP A 368 -27.93 -2.01 -11.27
C ASP A 368 -29.26 -1.39 -10.86
N ILE A 369 -29.21 -0.51 -9.85
CA ILE A 369 -30.37 0.22 -9.35
C ILE A 369 -29.97 1.67 -9.21
N GLU A 370 -30.57 2.52 -10.03
CA GLU A 370 -30.32 3.95 -10.04
C GLU A 370 -31.50 4.70 -9.44
N VAL A 371 -31.23 5.57 -8.47
CA VAL A 371 -32.20 6.52 -7.90
C VAL A 371 -31.67 7.91 -8.20
N THR A 372 -32.35 8.65 -9.06
CA THR A 372 -31.96 9.99 -9.51
C THR A 372 -32.99 11.00 -9.05
N ASP A 373 -32.56 12.09 -8.43
CA ASP A 373 -33.38 13.25 -8.10
C ASP A 373 -32.95 14.49 -8.89
N ASP A 374 -33.85 15.47 -8.98
CA ASP A 374 -33.60 16.80 -9.54
C ASP A 374 -33.40 17.89 -8.46
N GLY A 375 -32.94 17.47 -7.27
CA GLY A 375 -32.72 18.35 -6.12
C GLY A 375 -31.45 19.21 -6.21
N CYS A 376 -31.04 19.74 -5.06
CA CYS A 376 -29.92 20.70 -4.97
C CYS A 376 -28.52 20.10 -5.25
N GLY A 377 -28.41 18.78 -5.38
CA GLY A 377 -27.16 18.08 -5.63
C GLY A 377 -26.17 18.18 -4.47
N MET A 378 -24.89 17.89 -4.73
CA MET A 378 -23.85 17.85 -3.70
C MET A 378 -22.57 18.56 -4.15
N SER A 379 -21.97 19.32 -3.23
CA SER A 379 -20.63 19.88 -3.42
C SER A 379 -19.55 18.79 -3.36
N GLU A 380 -18.38 19.03 -3.95
CA GLU A 380 -17.26 18.06 -3.93
C GLU A 380 -16.77 17.74 -2.51
N LYS A 381 -16.88 18.71 -1.59
CA LYS A 381 -16.61 18.49 -0.17
C LYS A 381 -17.65 17.56 0.46
N THR A 382 -18.93 17.74 0.14
CA THR A 382 -20.03 16.90 0.64
C THR A 382 -19.83 15.46 0.18
N ILE A 383 -19.55 15.23 -1.11
CA ILE A 383 -19.31 13.90 -1.70
C ILE A 383 -18.23 13.10 -0.96
N GLN A 384 -17.15 13.76 -0.53
CA GLN A 384 -16.08 13.09 0.22
C GLN A 384 -16.49 12.67 1.63
N THR A 385 -17.56 13.25 2.18
CA THR A 385 -18.01 13.06 3.56
C THR A 385 -19.36 12.36 3.71
N ILE A 386 -20.12 12.13 2.63
CA ILE A 386 -21.50 11.58 2.73
C ILE A 386 -21.58 10.21 3.40
N PHE A 387 -20.50 9.43 3.35
CA PHE A 387 -20.42 8.12 3.99
C PHE A 387 -19.82 8.18 5.40
N ASN A 388 -19.52 9.37 5.92
CA ASN A 388 -19.05 9.53 7.30
C ASN A 388 -20.26 9.62 8.24
N PRO A 389 -20.21 8.92 9.38
CA PRO A 389 -21.25 9.04 10.41
C PRO A 389 -21.43 10.49 10.86
N PHE A 390 -22.68 10.87 11.14
CA PHE A 390 -23.09 12.21 11.61
C PHE A 390 -22.85 13.38 10.64
N ALA A 391 -22.32 13.12 9.44
CA ALA A 391 -22.21 14.13 8.41
C ALA A 391 -23.60 14.38 7.80
N THR A 392 -24.17 15.55 8.05
CA THR A 392 -25.44 15.99 7.46
C THR A 392 -25.34 17.46 7.06
N THR A 393 -25.99 17.82 5.95
CA THR A 393 -26.20 19.21 5.53
C THR A 393 -27.62 19.69 5.84
N LYS A 394 -28.42 18.84 6.50
CA LYS A 394 -29.80 19.12 6.91
C LYS A 394 -29.79 20.03 8.17
N PRO A 395 -30.70 21.02 8.28
CA PRO A 395 -30.76 21.97 9.41
C PRO A 395 -31.02 21.36 10.78
#